data_AF-A0A381NTT6-F1
#
_entry.id   AF-A0A381NTT6-F1
#
_cell.length_a   1.000
_cell.length_b   1.000
_cell.length_c   1.000
_cell.angle_alpha   90.00
_cell.angle_beta   90.00
_cell.angle_gamma   90.00
#
_symmetry.space_group_name_H-M   'P 1'
#
loop_
_entity.id
_entity.type
_entity.pdbx_description
1 polymer ?
#
loop_
_entity_poly.entity_id
_entity_poly.type
_entity_poly.pdbx_seq_one_letter_code
_entity_poly.pdbx_strand_id
1 'polypeptide(L)'
;MTAHSVGKVIGIDTTAPEGWAEVFKTGGTPSDDATGQPSKSELLTELERVHDCWKAALPGVDASVLDAEHPDEKMRGYFPTVGAMVAFIMTSHEMDHLGQIAAWRRAAGLGPAQ
;
A
#
# COMPACT_ATOMS: atom_id res chain seq x y z
N MET A 1 5.50 3.91 4.87
CA MET A 1 5.91 2.91 3.87
C MET A 1 4.75 2.71 2.93
N THR A 2 4.99 2.61 1.62
CA THR A 2 3.93 2.38 0.61
C THR A 2 4.25 1.16 -0.23
N ALA A 3 3.24 0.55 -0.85
CA ALA A 3 3.44 -0.52 -1.83
C ALA A 3 4.44 -0.12 -2.92
N HIS A 4 4.34 1.11 -3.46
CA HIS A 4 5.33 1.62 -4.41
C HIS A 4 6.77 1.63 -3.88
N SER A 5 6.98 2.15 -2.66
CA SER A 5 8.32 2.21 -2.08
C SER A 5 8.94 0.82 -1.84
N VAL A 6 8.13 -0.17 -1.46
CA VAL A 6 8.59 -1.56 -1.28
C VAL A 6 8.84 -2.23 -2.63
N GLY A 7 7.96 -1.99 -3.61
CA GLY A 7 8.11 -2.53 -4.97
C GLY A 7 9.42 -2.10 -5.60
N LYS A 8 9.81 -0.83 -5.43
CA LYS A 8 11.09 -0.32 -5.92
C LYS A 8 12.32 -1.06 -5.39
N VAL A 9 12.26 -1.59 -4.16
CA VAL A 9 13.37 -2.37 -3.57
C VAL A 9 13.62 -3.66 -4.37
N ILE A 10 12.58 -4.20 -4.99
CA ILE A 10 12.62 -5.46 -5.75
C ILE A 10 12.33 -5.26 -7.24
N GLY A 11 12.42 -4.03 -7.75
CA GLY A 11 12.27 -3.72 -9.18
C GLY A 11 10.83 -3.70 -9.71
N ILE A 12 9.82 -3.63 -8.85
CA ILE A 12 8.41 -3.50 -9.24
C ILE A 12 8.00 -2.02 -9.21
N ASP A 13 7.63 -1.47 -10.37
CA ASP A 13 7.15 -0.10 -10.47
C ASP A 13 5.62 -0.02 -10.43
N THR A 14 5.12 0.66 -9.41
CA THR A 14 3.70 0.96 -9.19
C THR A 14 3.49 2.45 -8.95
N THR A 15 4.23 3.29 -9.68
CA THR A 15 4.10 4.75 -9.59
C THR A 15 2.64 5.15 -9.73
N ALA A 16 2.15 5.93 -8.75
CA ALA A 16 0.78 6.42 -8.72
C ALA A 16 0.58 7.56 -9.74
N PRO A 17 -0.67 7.89 -10.09
CA PRO A 17 -0.97 9.04 -10.93
C PRO A 17 -0.37 10.34 -10.39
N GLU A 18 -0.10 11.29 -11.29
CA GLU A 18 0.49 12.57 -10.95
C GLU A 18 -0.32 13.30 -9.87
N GLY A 19 0.37 13.92 -8.91
CA GLY A 19 -0.23 14.67 -7.80
C GLY A 19 -0.73 13.81 -6.63
N TRP A 20 -0.95 12.50 -6.82
CA TRP A 20 -1.51 11.65 -5.76
C TRP A 20 -0.57 11.46 -4.56
N ALA A 21 0.74 11.56 -4.78
CA ALA A 21 1.72 11.49 -3.70
C ALA A 21 1.54 12.60 -2.66
N GLU A 22 1.11 13.80 -3.09
CA GLU A 22 0.85 14.93 -2.18
C GLU A 22 -0.53 14.78 -1.52
N VAL A 23 -1.55 14.40 -2.28
CA VAL A 23 -2.92 14.20 -1.80
C VAL A 23 -2.99 13.13 -0.69
N PHE A 24 -2.25 12.02 -0.85
CA PHE A 24 -2.27 10.88 0.08
C PHE A 24 -1.04 10.76 0.97
N LYS A 25 -0.30 11.86 1.17
CA LYS A 25 0.91 11.83 2.02
C LYS A 25 0.58 11.43 3.46
N THR A 26 1.46 10.64 4.05
CA THR A 26 1.37 10.31 5.49
C THR A 26 1.46 11.57 6.33
N GLY A 27 0.58 11.69 7.35
CA GLY A 27 0.52 12.87 8.22
C GLY A 27 -0.28 14.03 7.65
N GLY A 28 -1.02 13.83 6.55
CA GLY A 28 -1.99 14.81 6.06
C GLY A 28 -3.17 15.02 7.01
N THR A 29 -3.84 16.16 6.87
CA THR A 29 -5.07 16.51 7.61
C THR A 29 -6.29 16.14 6.74
N PRO A 30 -7.22 15.29 7.23
CA PRO A 30 -8.46 15.01 6.53
C PRO A 30 -9.31 16.26 6.29
N SER A 31 -10.02 16.30 5.16
CA SER A 31 -10.96 17.36 4.78
C SER A 31 -12.32 16.74 4.45
N ASP A 32 -13.40 17.42 4.81
CA ASP A 32 -14.76 17.09 4.39
C ASP A 32 -15.12 17.68 3.00
N ASP A 33 -14.32 18.62 2.51
CA ASP A 33 -14.35 19.08 1.11
C ASP A 33 -13.68 18.06 0.20
N ALA A 34 -14.46 17.49 -0.73
CA ALA A 34 -14.00 16.52 -1.73
C ALA A 34 -13.46 17.20 -3.00
N THR A 35 -13.48 18.53 -3.08
CA THR A 35 -12.96 19.27 -4.24
C THR A 35 -11.49 18.93 -4.49
N GLY A 36 -11.16 18.47 -5.70
CA GLY A 36 -9.80 18.08 -6.06
C GLY A 36 -9.37 16.67 -5.60
N GLN A 37 -10.24 15.92 -4.91
CA GLN A 37 -9.99 14.52 -4.57
C GLN A 37 -10.35 13.60 -5.76
N PRO A 38 -9.61 12.50 -5.98
CA PRO A 38 -10.00 11.48 -6.94
C PRO A 38 -11.36 10.87 -6.61
N SER A 39 -12.13 10.53 -7.63
CA SER A 39 -13.38 9.79 -7.48
C SER A 39 -13.15 8.39 -6.93
N LYS A 40 -14.18 7.80 -6.30
CA LYS A 40 -14.13 6.41 -5.83
C LYS A 40 -13.74 5.42 -6.94
N SER A 41 -14.25 5.61 -8.16
CA SER A 41 -13.90 4.77 -9.31
C SER A 41 -12.43 4.89 -9.68
N GLU A 42 -11.84 6.09 -9.66
CA GLU A 42 -10.42 6.27 -9.94
C GLU A 42 -9.55 5.61 -8.86
N LEU A 43 -9.92 5.76 -7.58
CA LEU A 43 -9.22 5.11 -6.47
C LEU A 43 -9.23 3.59 -6.59
N LEU A 44 -10.39 3.00 -6.88
CA LEU A 44 -10.51 1.54 -7.04
C LEU A 44 -9.76 1.03 -8.27
N THR A 45 -9.86 1.76 -9.40
CA THR A 45 -9.11 1.42 -10.63
C THR A 45 -7.62 1.40 -10.37
N GLU A 46 -7.09 2.40 -9.65
CA GLU A 46 -5.66 2.46 -9.34
C GLU A 46 -5.24 1.38 -8.33
N LEU A 47 -6.07 1.09 -7.32
CA LEU A 47 -5.81 0.00 -6.37
C LEU A 47 -5.71 -1.35 -7.08
N GLU A 48 -6.67 -1.64 -7.96
CA GLU A 48 -6.70 -2.86 -8.78
C GLU A 48 -5.47 -2.95 -9.70
N ARG A 49 -5.12 -1.84 -10.37
CA ARG A 49 -3.92 -1.77 -11.23
C ARG A 49 -2.65 -2.09 -10.44
N VAL A 50 -2.48 -1.53 -9.25
CA VAL A 50 -1.31 -1.80 -8.40
C VAL A 50 -1.27 -3.27 -8.00
N HIS A 51 -2.39 -3.86 -7.57
CA HIS A 51 -2.48 -5.29 -7.28
C HIS A 51 -2.12 -6.15 -8.50
N ASP A 52 -2.60 -5.81 -9.69
CA ASP A 52 -2.30 -6.53 -10.92
C ASP A 52 -0.81 -6.46 -11.28
N CYS A 53 -0.17 -5.30 -11.13
CA CYS A 53 1.28 -5.16 -11.31
C CYS A 53 2.05 -6.07 -10.36
N TRP A 54 1.69 -6.09 -9.07
CA TRP A 54 2.34 -6.96 -8.08
C TRP A 54 2.14 -8.44 -8.38
N LYS A 55 0.90 -8.87 -8.66
CA LYS A 55 0.58 -10.26 -9.01
C LYS A 55 1.34 -10.74 -10.24
N ALA A 56 1.53 -9.87 -11.23
CA ALA A 56 2.25 -10.21 -12.46
C ALA A 56 3.78 -10.26 -12.25
N ALA A 57 4.34 -9.33 -11.48
CA ALA A 57 5.79 -9.17 -11.38
C ALA A 57 6.44 -10.02 -10.27
N LEU A 58 5.79 -10.17 -9.12
CA LEU A 58 6.36 -10.86 -7.96
C LEU A 58 6.82 -12.30 -8.24
N PRO A 59 6.11 -13.13 -9.03
CA PRO A 59 6.59 -14.47 -9.37
C PRO A 59 7.91 -14.51 -10.14
N GLY A 60 8.31 -13.40 -10.79
CA GLY A 60 9.57 -13.27 -11.50
C GLY A 60 10.73 -12.77 -10.64
N VAL A 61 10.49 -12.44 -9.37
CA VAL A 61 11.53 -11.99 -8.43
C VAL A 61 12.28 -13.21 -7.91
N ASP A 62 13.61 -13.18 -8.03
CA ASP A 62 14.46 -14.26 -7.54
C ASP A 62 14.31 -14.44 -6.02
N ALA A 63 14.21 -15.69 -5.56
CA ALA A 63 14.03 -16.00 -4.15
C ALA A 63 15.16 -15.42 -3.29
N SER A 64 16.40 -15.37 -3.79
CA SER A 64 17.55 -14.79 -3.08
C SER A 64 17.40 -13.29 -2.81
N VAL A 65 16.63 -12.56 -3.63
CA VAL A 65 16.31 -11.15 -3.37
C VAL A 65 15.36 -11.03 -2.18
N LEU A 66 14.40 -11.94 -2.06
CA LEU A 66 13.45 -11.96 -0.95
C LEU A 66 14.11 -12.45 0.36
N ASP A 67 15.06 -13.38 0.25
CA ASP A 67 15.83 -13.90 1.39
C ASP A 67 16.93 -12.94 1.86
N ALA A 68 17.29 -11.94 1.05
CA ALA A 68 18.30 -10.96 1.40
C ALA A 68 17.92 -10.18 2.66
N GLU A 69 18.93 -9.88 3.48
CA GLU A 69 18.79 -9.02 4.66
C GLU A 69 18.24 -7.65 4.25
N HIS A 70 17.35 -7.08 5.07
CA HIS A 70 16.74 -5.79 4.76
C HIS A 70 17.81 -4.70 4.61
N PRO A 71 17.77 -3.89 3.52
CA PRO A 71 18.84 -2.94 3.20
C PRO A 71 18.97 -1.79 4.21
N ASP A 72 17.86 -1.37 4.83
CA ASP A 72 17.88 -0.43 5.95
C ASP A 72 18.06 -1.18 7.29
N GLU A 73 19.20 -0.98 7.93
CA GLU A 73 19.54 -1.56 9.24
C GLU A 73 18.50 -1.25 10.32
N LYS A 74 17.90 -0.06 10.30
CA LYS A 74 16.90 0.35 11.30
C LYS A 74 15.61 -0.45 11.18
N MET A 75 15.34 -0.97 10.00
CA MET A 75 14.13 -1.73 9.70
C MET A 75 14.29 -3.23 9.97
N ARG A 76 15.53 -3.74 10.12
CA ARG A 76 15.80 -5.19 10.32
C ARG A 76 15.14 -5.78 11.57
N GLY A 77 14.92 -4.97 12.61
CA GLY A 77 14.19 -5.37 13.80
C GLY A 77 12.70 -5.66 13.56
N TYR A 78 12.11 -5.06 12.52
CA TYR A 78 10.73 -5.28 12.10
C TYR A 78 10.63 -6.26 10.93
N PHE A 79 11.55 -6.12 9.97
CA PHE A 79 11.61 -6.89 8.74
C PHE A 79 13.03 -7.44 8.58
N PRO A 80 13.32 -8.66 9.09
CA PRO A 80 14.66 -9.23 9.00
C PRO A 80 15.14 -9.41 7.54
N THR A 81 14.22 -9.68 6.61
CA THR A 81 14.51 -9.84 5.18
C THR A 81 13.65 -8.91 4.32
N VAL A 82 14.04 -8.71 3.06
CA VAL A 82 13.23 -8.00 2.06
C VAL A 82 11.87 -8.69 1.88
N GLY A 83 11.84 -10.02 1.85
CA GLY A 83 10.63 -10.83 1.75
C GLY A 83 9.68 -10.62 2.93
N ALA A 84 10.19 -10.42 4.15
CA ALA A 84 9.37 -10.10 5.31
C ALA A 84 8.66 -8.73 5.14
N MET A 85 9.36 -7.73 4.61
CA MET A 85 8.76 -6.43 4.27
C MET A 85 7.72 -6.55 3.15
N VAL A 86 8.01 -7.33 2.10
CA VAL A 86 7.08 -7.58 0.98
C VAL A 86 5.81 -8.26 1.48
N ALA A 87 5.94 -9.30 2.30
CA ALA A 87 4.80 -10.00 2.89
C ALA A 87 3.95 -9.05 3.74
N PHE A 88 4.58 -8.20 4.56
CA PHE A 88 3.87 -7.22 5.39
C PHE A 88 3.06 -6.21 4.55
N ILE A 89 3.69 -5.60 3.53
CA ILE A 89 3.02 -4.54 2.75
C ILE A 89 1.86 -5.09 1.91
N MET A 90 1.96 -6.34 1.45
CA MET A 90 0.94 -7.01 0.64
C MET A 90 -0.18 -7.68 1.47
N THR A 91 -0.06 -7.70 2.79
CA THR A 91 -1.04 -8.35 3.67
C THR A 91 -1.46 -7.47 4.84
N SER A 92 -0.64 -7.44 5.88
CA SER A 92 -0.99 -6.85 7.18
C SER A 92 -1.17 -5.34 7.10
N HIS A 93 -0.36 -4.66 6.30
CA HIS A 93 -0.49 -3.22 6.09
C HIS A 93 -1.83 -2.84 5.43
N GLU A 94 -2.23 -3.57 4.39
CA GLU A 94 -3.51 -3.32 3.72
C GLU A 94 -4.69 -3.66 4.66
N MET A 95 -4.57 -4.76 5.41
CA MET A 95 -5.55 -5.16 6.43
C MET A 95 -5.76 -4.06 7.49
N ASP A 96 -4.69 -3.43 7.97
CA ASP A 96 -4.78 -2.31 8.93
C ASP A 96 -5.61 -1.14 8.37
N HIS A 97 -5.40 -0.77 7.10
CA HIS A 97 -6.18 0.27 6.45
C HIS A 97 -7.64 -0.13 6.21
N LEU A 98 -7.91 -1.38 5.86
CA LEU A 98 -9.29 -1.90 5.79
C LEU A 98 -9.99 -1.85 7.16
N GLY A 99 -9.24 -2.12 8.24
CA GLY A 99 -9.72 -1.97 9.62
C GLY A 99 -10.13 -0.53 9.95
N GLN A 100 -9.34 0.46 9.50
CA GLN A 100 -9.66 1.89 9.65
C GLN A 100 -10.97 2.25 8.92
N ILE A 101 -11.13 1.79 7.67
CA ILE A 101 -12.35 2.01 6.89
C ILE A 101 -13.57 1.37 7.59
N ALA A 102 -13.42 0.14 8.11
CA ALA A 102 -14.48 -0.51 8.87
C ALA A 102 -14.87 0.26 10.13
N ALA A 103 -13.92 0.88 10.83
CA ALA A 103 -14.18 1.74 11.97
C ALA A 103 -14.95 3.01 11.57
N TRP A 104 -14.55 3.67 10.48
CA TRP A 104 -15.26 4.86 9.97
C TRP A 104 -16.69 4.53 9.54
N ARG A 105 -16.92 3.38 8.91
CA ARG A 105 -18.28 2.93 8.57
C ARG A 105 -19.17 2.85 9.81
N ARG A 106 -18.68 2.21 10.89
CA ARG A 106 -19.43 2.11 12.15
C ARG A 106 -19.69 3.48 12.78
N ALA A 107 -18.69 4.36 12.78
CA ALA A 107 -18.84 5.72 13.30
C ALA A 107 -19.89 6.53 12.52
N ALA A 108 -20.03 6.28 11.21
CA ALA A 108 -21.04 6.88 10.35
C ALA A 108 -22.43 6.19 10.43
N GLY A 109 -22.63 5.24 11.33
CA GLY A 109 -23.90 4.49 11.46
C GLY A 109 -24.14 3.46 10.36
N LEU A 110 -23.12 3.11 9.58
CA LEU A 110 -23.20 2.09 8.53
C LEU A 110 -22.87 0.70 9.10
N GLY A 111 -23.54 -0.31 8.54
CA GLY A 111 -23.22 -1.73 8.83
C GLY A 111 -21.87 -2.18 8.24
N PRO A 112 -21.47 -3.44 8.51
CA PRO A 112 -20.27 -4.03 7.91
C PRO A 112 -20.32 -3.93 6.38
N ALA A 113 -19.14 -3.94 5.75
CA ALA A 113 -19.06 -4.09 4.30
C ALA A 113 -19.79 -5.39 3.90
N GLN A 114 -20.56 -5.31 2.82
CA GLN A 114 -21.34 -6.43 2.26
C GLN A 114 -20.51 -7.18 1.22
#